data_AF-A0A8H7ACC2-F1
#
_entry.id   AF-A0A8H7ACC2-F1
#
_cell.length_a   1.000
_cell.length_b   1.000
_cell.length_c   1.000
_cell.angle_alpha   90.00
_cell.angle_beta   90.00
_cell.angle_gamma   90.00
#
_symmetry.space_group_name_H-M   'P 1'
#
loop_
_entity.id
_entity.type
_entity.pdbx_description
1 polymer ?
#
loop_
_entity_poly.entity_id
_entity_poly.type
_entity_poly.pdbx_seq_one_letter_code
_entity_poly.pdbx_strand_id
1 'polypeptide(L)'
;MQRSKDVLDRSNFPQTIISEDSLCTVSLTYDPLSSDTILRSIRSPAAGANVLFLGTTRDSFDGRAVSKLSYSAYPALALKSFLSIAKHARSEFSLEKVYIAHRLGVVQVEEESIAVAM
;
A
#
# COMPACT_ATOMS: atom_id res chain seq x y z
N MET A 1 25.27 -9.55 20.09
CA MET A 1 23.91 -10.09 20.25
C MET A 1 22.91 -8.97 19.96
N GLN A 2 22.55 -8.76 18.69
CA GLN A 2 21.54 -7.75 18.32
C GLN A 2 20.18 -8.45 18.35
N ARG A 3 19.28 -8.09 19.28
CA ARG A 3 17.89 -8.55 19.22
C ARG A 3 17.29 -8.03 17.92
N SER A 4 17.06 -8.93 16.97
CA SER A 4 16.25 -8.64 15.78
C SER A 4 14.91 -8.12 16.27
N LYS A 5 14.59 -6.84 16.00
CA LYS A 5 13.22 -6.34 16.23
C LYS A 5 12.28 -7.26 15.45
N ASP A 6 11.26 -7.77 16.10
CA ASP A 6 10.32 -8.67 15.46
C ASP A 6 9.61 -7.91 14.34
N VAL A 7 9.76 -8.38 13.10
CA VAL A 7 9.16 -7.74 11.92
C VAL A 7 7.64 -7.74 12.01
N LEU A 8 7.06 -8.60 12.86
CA LEU A 8 5.64 -8.70 13.12
C LEU A 8 5.14 -7.76 14.24
N ASP A 9 6.04 -7.10 14.97
CA ASP A 9 5.66 -6.15 16.02
C ASP A 9 4.92 -4.95 15.42
N ARG A 10 3.69 -4.72 15.88
CA ARG A 10 2.83 -3.63 15.41
C ARG A 10 3.44 -2.25 15.64
N SER A 11 4.30 -2.06 16.64
CA SER A 11 4.96 -0.77 16.86
C SER A 11 5.97 -0.41 15.76
N ASN A 12 6.33 -1.36 14.90
CA ASN A 12 7.23 -1.12 13.76
C ASN A 12 6.48 -0.67 12.50
N PHE A 13 5.17 -0.41 12.58
CA PHE A 13 4.35 0.08 11.47
C PHE A 13 4.09 1.59 11.59
N PRO A 14 3.96 2.32 10.45
CA PRO A 14 4.02 1.82 9.08
C PRO A 14 5.42 1.36 8.66
N GLN A 15 5.50 0.21 8.01
CA GLN A 15 6.73 -0.23 7.36
C GLN A 15 6.69 0.26 5.91
N THR A 16 7.66 1.09 5.54
CA THR A 16 7.73 1.69 4.20
C THR A 16 9.09 1.39 3.56
N ILE A 17 9.08 1.01 2.29
CA ILE A 17 10.27 0.93 1.46
C ILE A 17 10.13 1.94 0.33
N ILE A 18 11.18 2.72 0.12
CA ILE A 18 11.33 3.64 -1.00
C ILE A 18 12.47 3.09 -1.87
N SER A 19 12.27 3.01 -3.19
CA SER A 19 13.34 2.61 -4.11
C SER A 19 14.51 3.60 -4.06
N GLU A 20 15.69 3.15 -4.49
CA GLU A 20 16.92 3.96 -4.50
C GLU A 20 16.77 5.26 -5.30
N ASP A 21 15.99 5.25 -6.38
CA ASP A 21 15.67 6.43 -7.20
C ASP A 21 14.53 7.29 -6.62
N SER A 22 13.91 6.87 -5.51
CA SER A 22 12.76 7.53 -4.87
C SER A 22 11.51 7.65 -5.74
N LEU A 23 11.38 6.80 -6.76
CA LEU A 23 10.25 6.82 -7.70
C LEU A 23 9.20 5.74 -7.41
N CYS A 24 9.54 4.70 -6.65
CA CYS A 24 8.59 3.70 -6.16
C CYS A 24 8.56 3.69 -4.63
N THR A 25 7.39 3.89 -4.04
CA THR A 25 7.15 3.77 -2.60
C THR A 25 6.16 2.66 -2.33
N VAL A 26 6.45 1.80 -1.36
CA VAL A 26 5.52 0.75 -0.92
C VAL A 26 5.42 0.72 0.59
N SER A 27 4.21 0.54 1.13
CA SER A 27 3.99 0.56 2.58
C SER A 27 2.96 -0.45 3.06
N LEU A 28 3.17 -0.92 4.27
CA LEU A 28 2.20 -1.65 5.08
C LEU A 28 1.91 -0.82 6.33
N THR A 29 0.64 -0.71 6.71
CA THR A 29 0.21 0.05 7.89
C THR A 29 -0.98 -0.59 8.58
N TYR A 30 -1.21 -0.29 9.86
CA TYR A 30 -2.47 -0.59 10.54
C TYR A 30 -3.45 0.60 10.55
N ASP A 31 -2.96 1.78 10.19
CA ASP A 31 -3.74 3.02 10.15
C ASP A 31 -4.57 3.12 8.85
N PRO A 32 -5.67 3.91 8.84
CA PRO A 32 -6.40 4.23 7.63
C PRO A 32 -5.52 4.84 6.53
N LEU A 33 -5.84 4.54 5.27
CA LEU A 33 -5.09 5.05 4.13
C LEU A 33 -5.57 6.47 3.77
N SER A 34 -4.64 7.41 3.65
CA SER A 34 -4.95 8.79 3.26
C SER A 34 -4.77 8.99 1.76
N SER A 35 -5.89 9.08 1.02
CA SER A 35 -5.91 9.34 -0.43
C SER A 35 -5.14 10.59 -0.81
N ASP A 36 -5.35 11.68 -0.08
CA ASP A 36 -4.67 12.96 -0.30
C ASP A 36 -3.16 12.88 -0.05
N THR A 37 -2.71 12.25 1.05
CA THR A 37 -1.28 12.08 1.33
C THR A 37 -0.60 11.28 0.22
N ILE A 38 -1.23 10.18 -0.20
CA ILE A 38 -0.73 9.31 -1.27
C ILE A 38 -0.65 10.07 -2.60
N LEU A 39 -1.73 10.76 -3.01
CA LEU A 39 -1.74 11.54 -4.24
C LEU A 39 -0.69 12.67 -4.25
N ARG A 40 -0.44 13.33 -3.12
CA ARG A 40 0.62 14.35 -3.04
C ARG A 40 2.01 13.76 -3.23
N SER A 41 2.26 12.57 -2.71
CA SER A 41 3.59 11.94 -2.74
C SER A 41 4.07 11.59 -4.16
N ILE A 42 3.12 11.31 -5.07
CA ILE A 42 3.42 10.93 -6.45
C ILE A 42 3.44 12.12 -7.44
N ARG A 43 3.14 13.34 -6.99
CA ARG A 43 3.20 14.52 -7.86
C ARG A 43 4.60 14.70 -8.44
N SER A 44 4.64 15.09 -9.71
CA SER A 44 5.86 15.40 -10.45
C SER A 44 5.56 16.51 -11.46
N PRO A 45 6.47 17.48 -11.68
CA PRO A 45 6.34 18.44 -12.79
C PRO A 45 6.37 17.77 -14.17
N ALA A 46 6.85 16.52 -14.26
CA ALA A 46 6.86 15.72 -15.49
C ALA A 46 5.53 14.95 -15.71
N ALA A 47 4.63 14.90 -14.72
CA ALA A 47 3.36 14.18 -14.80
C ALA A 47 2.17 15.14 -15.02
N GLY A 48 1.43 14.95 -16.11
CA GLY A 48 0.22 15.72 -16.41
C GLY A 48 -1.06 15.22 -15.71
N ALA A 49 -1.02 14.02 -15.13
CA ALA A 49 -2.16 13.39 -14.45
C ALA A 49 -1.64 12.51 -13.30
N ASN A 50 -2.51 12.26 -12.32
CA ASN A 50 -2.30 11.26 -11.27
C ASN A 50 -3.55 10.39 -11.19
N VAL A 51 -3.39 9.08 -11.04
CA VAL A 51 -4.46 8.10 -10.90
C VAL A 51 -4.32 7.45 -9.53
N LEU A 52 -5.44 7.31 -8.82
CA LEU A 52 -5.52 6.59 -7.55
C LEU A 52 -6.60 5.50 -7.65
N PHE A 53 -6.18 4.27 -7.40
CA PHE A 53 -7.05 3.12 -7.18
C PHE A 53 -7.16 2.85 -5.68
N LEU A 54 -8.39 2.71 -5.18
CA LEU A 54 -8.69 2.32 -3.80
C LEU A 54 -9.49 1.03 -3.82
N GLY A 55 -8.98 -0.01 -3.15
CA GLY A 55 -9.76 -1.21 -2.87
C GLY A 55 -10.48 -1.03 -1.54
N THR A 56 -11.81 -1.07 -1.55
CA THR A 56 -12.65 -0.91 -0.36
C THR A 56 -13.34 -2.21 0.04
N THR A 57 -13.59 -2.37 1.33
CA THR A 57 -14.34 -3.53 1.83
C THR A 57 -15.82 -3.39 1.45
N ARG A 58 -16.34 -4.37 0.71
CA ARG A 58 -17.76 -4.45 0.36
C ARG A 58 -18.55 -5.11 1.49
N ASP A 59 -19.85 -4.84 1.52
CA ASP A 59 -20.80 -5.33 2.50
C ASP A 59 -21.28 -6.77 2.27
N SER A 60 -20.82 -7.43 1.19
CA SER A 60 -21.33 -8.73 0.78
C SER A 60 -20.28 -9.59 0.07
N PHE A 61 -20.35 -10.91 0.32
CA PHE A 61 -19.55 -11.93 -0.34
C PHE A 61 -20.31 -13.26 -0.37
N ASP A 62 -20.45 -13.85 -1.56
CA ASP A 62 -21.14 -15.14 -1.77
C ASP A 62 -22.56 -15.20 -1.16
N GLY A 63 -23.34 -14.14 -1.38
CA GLY A 63 -24.71 -14.01 -0.86
C GLY A 63 -24.82 -13.76 0.65
N ARG A 64 -23.70 -13.56 1.36
CA ARG A 64 -23.68 -13.31 2.81
C ARG A 64 -23.23 -11.88 3.11
N ALA A 65 -23.79 -11.31 4.17
CA ALA A 65 -23.37 -10.02 4.68
C ALA A 65 -21.95 -10.09 5.27
N VAL A 66 -21.13 -9.08 4.98
CA VAL A 66 -19.78 -8.88 5.48
C VAL A 66 -19.78 -7.60 6.31
N SER A 67 -19.30 -7.67 7.55
CA SER A 67 -19.15 -6.49 8.41
C SER A 67 -17.75 -5.87 8.34
N LYS A 68 -16.74 -6.69 8.04
CA LYS A 68 -15.33 -6.29 7.97
C LYS A 68 -14.49 -7.37 7.29
N LEU A 69 -13.30 -6.98 6.85
CA LEU A 69 -12.24 -7.89 6.45
C LEU A 69 -11.05 -7.79 7.42
N SER A 70 -10.30 -8.87 7.57
CA SER A 70 -9.08 -8.90 8.38
C SER A 70 -7.91 -9.29 7.50
N TYR A 71 -6.93 -8.39 7.38
CA TYR A 71 -5.74 -8.57 6.55
C TYR A 71 -4.51 -8.87 7.40
N SER A 72 -3.71 -9.84 6.95
CA SER A 72 -2.42 -10.17 7.55
C SER A 72 -1.40 -10.37 6.43
N ALA A 73 -0.13 -10.14 6.74
CA ALA A 73 0.96 -10.31 5.80
C ALA A 73 2.24 -10.69 6.55
N TYR A 74 3.14 -11.38 5.87
CA TYR A 74 4.54 -11.44 6.27
C TYR A 74 5.26 -10.20 5.68
N PRO A 75 5.57 -9.16 6.49
CA PRO A 75 5.84 -7.82 5.97
C PRO A 75 7.04 -7.76 5.01
N ALA A 76 8.13 -8.45 5.35
CA ALA A 76 9.34 -8.45 4.54
C ALA A 76 9.10 -8.99 3.12
N LEU A 77 8.35 -10.09 2.98
CA LEU A 77 8.03 -10.65 1.67
C LEU A 77 7.01 -9.79 0.92
N ALA A 78 5.97 -9.33 1.61
CA ALA A 78 4.92 -8.50 1.01
C ALA A 78 5.49 -7.19 0.44
N LEU A 79 6.31 -6.47 1.21
CA LEU A 79 6.97 -5.24 0.75
C LEU A 79 7.93 -5.50 -0.42
N LYS A 80 8.69 -6.61 -0.39
CA LYS A 80 9.56 -7.00 -1.50
C LYS A 80 8.76 -7.26 -2.79
N SER A 81 7.64 -7.98 -2.68
CA SER A 81 6.75 -8.25 -3.81
C SER A 81 6.11 -6.97 -4.35
N PHE A 82 5.59 -6.10 -3.48
CA PHE A 82 5.04 -4.80 -3.88
C PHE A 82 6.08 -3.94 -4.59
N LEU A 83 7.31 -3.86 -4.07
CA LEU A 83 8.35 -3.07 -4.71
C LEU A 83 8.71 -3.62 -6.09
N SER A 84 8.74 -4.94 -6.25
CA SER A 84 8.96 -5.58 -7.55
C SER A 84 7.86 -5.22 -8.55
N ILE A 85 6.60 -5.27 -8.12
CA ILE A 85 5.43 -4.89 -8.95
C ILE A 85 5.50 -3.41 -9.32
N ALA A 86 5.76 -2.53 -8.37
CA ALA A 86 5.86 -1.09 -8.60
C ALA A 86 6.97 -0.74 -9.60
N LYS A 87 8.16 -1.33 -9.43
CA LYS A 87 9.30 -1.15 -10.37
C LYS A 87 8.97 -1.67 -11.76
N HIS A 88 8.33 -2.84 -11.86
CA HIS A 88 7.92 -3.42 -13.14
C HIS A 88 6.91 -2.53 -13.85
N ALA A 89 5.81 -2.16 -13.17
CA ALA A 89 4.77 -1.28 -13.73
C ALA A 89 5.35 0.06 -14.18
N ARG A 90 6.23 0.67 -13.38
CA ARG A 90 6.89 1.92 -13.76
C ARG A 90 7.70 1.77 -15.06
N SER A 91 8.48 0.69 -15.18
CA SER A 91 9.28 0.43 -16.37
C SER A 91 8.43 0.09 -17.60
N GLU A 92 7.36 -0.69 -17.41
CA GLU A 92 6.48 -1.17 -18.48
C GLU A 92 5.65 -0.03 -19.07
N PHE A 93 5.11 0.83 -18.20
CA PHE A 93 4.18 1.89 -18.59
C PHE A 93 4.81 3.30 -18.60
N SER A 94 6.12 3.41 -18.37
CA SER A 94 6.85 4.69 -18.31
C SER A 94 6.24 5.68 -17.30
N LEU A 95 5.88 5.20 -16.11
CA LEU A 95 5.26 6.01 -15.06
C LEU A 95 6.33 6.88 -14.35
N GLU A 96 5.94 8.06 -13.90
CA GLU A 96 6.84 8.95 -13.16
C GLU A 96 7.11 8.45 -11.75
N LYS A 97 6.04 8.14 -11.01
CA LYS A 97 6.12 7.61 -9.64
C LYS A 97 5.04 6.56 -9.43
N VAL A 98 5.28 5.63 -8.50
CA VAL A 98 4.30 4.62 -8.09
C VAL A 98 4.27 4.53 -6.57
N TYR A 99 3.07 4.52 -5.99
CA TYR A 99 2.85 4.25 -4.57
C TYR A 99 1.92 3.04 -4.40
N ILE A 100 2.31 2.05 -3.59
CA ILE A 100 1.42 0.94 -3.16
C ILE A 100 1.34 0.92 -1.63
N ALA A 101 0.17 1.19 -1.07
CA ALA A 101 -0.10 1.09 0.36
C ALA A 101 -1.10 -0.05 0.62
N HIS A 102 -0.85 -0.88 1.64
CA HIS A 102 -1.83 -1.86 2.10
C HIS A 102 -2.06 -1.75 3.60
N ARG A 103 -3.32 -1.68 4.00
CA ARG A 103 -3.76 -1.68 5.40
C ARG A 103 -3.90 -3.11 5.91
N LEU A 104 -3.35 -3.37 7.08
CA LEU A 104 -3.39 -4.63 7.80
C LEU A 104 -4.35 -4.54 8.99
N GLY A 105 -4.71 -5.70 9.53
CA GLY A 105 -5.70 -5.79 10.60
C GLY A 105 -7.12 -5.65 10.06
N VAL A 106 -8.00 -5.12 10.91
CA VAL A 106 -9.43 -5.03 10.60
C VAL A 106 -9.70 -3.80 9.76
N VAL A 107 -10.41 -3.99 8.65
CA VAL A 107 -10.90 -2.93 7.75
C VAL A 107 -12.41 -3.07 7.66
N GLN A 108 -13.13 -2.01 8.05
CA GLN A 108 -14.59 -2.02 8.05
C GLN A 108 -15.12 -1.88 6.62
N VAL A 109 -16.41 -2.21 6.41
CA VAL A 109 -17.14 -1.88 5.18
C VAL A 109 -16.95 -0.39 4.84
N GLU A 110 -16.83 -0.09 3.54
CA GLU A 110 -16.52 1.23 2.97
C GLU A 110 -15.09 1.76 3.22
N GLU A 111 -14.31 1.16 4.12
CA GLU A 111 -12.92 1.56 4.33
C GLU A 111 -11.95 0.92 3.32
N GLU A 112 -10.83 1.60 3.06
CA GLU A 112 -9.80 1.19 2.13
C GLU A 112 -8.85 0.17 2.76
N SER A 113 -8.68 -0.97 2.07
CA SER A 113 -7.67 -1.98 2.41
C SER A 113 -6.38 -1.82 1.60
N ILE A 114 -6.46 -1.24 0.40
CA ILE A 114 -5.31 -1.02 -0.48
C ILE A 114 -5.47 0.29 -1.25
N ALA A 115 -4.35 0.98 -1.45
CA ALA A 115 -4.25 2.15 -2.31
C ALA A 115 -3.08 1.97 -3.27
N VAL A 116 -3.33 2.17 -4.57
CA VAL A 116 -2.30 2.16 -5.62
C VAL A 116 -2.39 3.47 -6.39
N ALA A 117 -1.29 4.20 -6.46
CA ALA A 117 -1.25 5.50 -7.13
C ALA A 117 -0.09 5.61 -8.11
N MET A 118 -0.30 6.29 -9.23
CA MET A 118 0.69 6.53 -10.29
C MET A 118 0.41 7.81 -11.08
#